data_AF-A0A2M7ISH6-F1
#
_entry.id   AF-A0A2M7ISH6-F1
#
_cell.length_a   1.000
_cell.length_b   1.000
_cell.length_c   1.000
_cell.angle_alpha   90.00
_cell.angle_beta   90.00
_cell.angle_gamma   90.00
#
_symmetry.space_group_name_H-M   'P 1'
#
loop_
_entity.id
_entity.type
_entity.pdbx_description
1 polymer ?
#
loop_
_entity_poly.entity_id
_entity_poly.type
_entity_poly.pdbx_seq_one_letter_code
_entity_poly.pdbx_strand_id
1 'polypeptide(L)'
;MKKIKLFSFLYCYVIIATFLGAQQKGIIKLTSKDIEINLDSAKMGLSISNFWKYKSGDSFGWASPEYVHEDWDTLRSNFNIDSIPQNTWTGIGWFRLRILVDSSLKNQTIAFLLLQNGASEIYLDGQLIKKFGTVASGDKEVTYNPRKIPFGVHFDEKDSHLIAIRYSNSNYLDYLKIFNLYNELPGFSLRIAELDEAVTALDRSDVINTIVQISLSGVIFALGLIHLLIYSFHHKDKANFHYSLFAFAFTLMLVEGTFNR
;
A
#
# COMPACT_ATOMS: atom_id res chain seq x y z
N MET A 1 41.03 -28.32 -31.45
CA MET A 1 40.67 -28.39 -30.02
C MET A 1 40.84 -27.09 -29.20
N LYS A 2 41.07 -25.91 -29.80
CA LYS A 2 41.19 -24.62 -29.05
C LYS A 2 39.92 -23.74 -29.05
N LYS A 3 38.96 -23.95 -29.96
CA LYS A 3 37.75 -23.09 -30.07
C LYS A 3 36.63 -23.41 -29.07
N ILE A 4 36.62 -24.59 -28.44
CA ILE A 4 35.56 -25.01 -27.50
C ILE A 4 35.75 -24.42 -26.09
N LYS A 5 36.98 -24.09 -25.69
CA LYS A 5 37.26 -23.48 -24.37
C LYS A 5 36.86 -21.99 -24.28
N LEU A 6 36.81 -21.27 -25.41
CA LEU A 6 36.47 -19.84 -25.42
C LEU A 6 34.96 -19.59 -25.23
N PHE A 7 34.12 -20.47 -25.77
CA PHE A 7 32.66 -20.41 -25.58
C PHE A 7 32.23 -20.72 -24.15
N SER A 8 32.93 -21.63 -23.46
CA SER A 8 32.66 -21.96 -22.04
C SER A 8 32.97 -20.79 -21.09
N PHE A 9 33.95 -19.94 -21.43
CA PHE A 9 34.32 -18.79 -20.62
C PHE A 9 33.36 -17.61 -20.83
N LEU A 10 32.88 -17.39 -22.06
CA LEU A 10 31.86 -16.38 -22.36
C LEU A 10 30.51 -16.74 -21.71
N TYR A 11 30.14 -18.03 -21.69
CA TYR A 11 28.89 -18.50 -21.08
C TYR A 11 28.92 -18.41 -19.54
N CYS A 12 30.07 -18.64 -18.91
CA CYS A 12 30.23 -18.38 -17.47
C CYS A 12 30.14 -16.88 -17.14
N TYR A 13 30.69 -16.01 -17.98
CA TYR A 13 30.61 -14.56 -17.75
C TYR A 13 29.17 -14.03 -17.89
N VAL A 14 28.38 -14.57 -18.82
CA VAL A 14 26.97 -14.21 -18.98
C VAL A 14 26.10 -14.74 -17.83
N ILE A 15 26.43 -15.89 -17.24
CA ILE A 15 25.71 -16.41 -16.06
C ILE A 15 26.12 -15.67 -14.78
N ILE A 16 27.38 -15.23 -14.66
CA ILE A 16 27.82 -14.40 -13.51
C ILE A 16 27.25 -12.98 -13.61
N ALA A 17 27.09 -12.42 -14.82
CA ALA A 17 26.50 -11.09 -15.02
C ALA A 17 24.99 -11.04 -14.79
N THR A 18 24.25 -12.16 -14.97
CA THR A 18 22.81 -12.21 -14.67
C THR A 18 22.50 -12.43 -13.19
N PHE A 19 23.47 -12.87 -12.38
CA PHE A 19 23.30 -12.96 -10.91
C PHE A 19 23.52 -11.63 -10.17
N LEU A 20 24.06 -10.60 -10.83
CA LEU A 20 24.25 -9.26 -10.24
C LEU A 20 23.00 -8.36 -10.27
N GLY A 21 21.87 -8.86 -10.79
CA GLY A 21 20.57 -8.19 -10.71
C GLY A 21 19.73 -8.55 -9.47
N ALA A 22 20.23 -9.42 -8.59
CA ALA A 22 19.54 -9.77 -7.36
C ALA A 22 19.69 -8.61 -6.36
N GLN A 23 18.71 -7.71 -6.31
CA GLN A 23 18.63 -6.69 -5.25
C GLN A 23 18.77 -7.39 -3.89
N GLN A 24 19.83 -7.04 -3.16
CA GLN A 24 20.12 -7.58 -1.84
C GLN A 24 18.99 -7.16 -0.89
N LYS A 25 18.22 -8.12 -0.37
CA LYS A 25 17.15 -7.82 0.60
C LYS A 25 17.73 -7.02 1.78
N GLY A 26 17.10 -5.90 2.09
CA GLY A 26 17.55 -4.91 3.07
C GLY A 26 18.18 -3.66 2.47
N ILE A 27 18.53 -3.66 1.18
CA ILE A 27 19.09 -2.51 0.46
C ILE A 27 18.44 -2.38 -0.92
N ILE A 28 17.95 -1.19 -1.26
CA ILE A 28 17.51 -0.87 -2.63
C ILE A 28 18.19 0.40 -3.13
N LYS A 29 18.43 0.47 -4.44
CA LYS A 29 18.77 1.73 -5.11
C LYS A 29 17.50 2.34 -5.65
N LEU A 30 17.27 3.62 -5.35
CA LEU A 30 16.12 4.38 -5.80
C LEU A 30 16.59 5.45 -6.79
N THR A 31 15.97 5.46 -7.96
CA THR A 31 16.19 6.46 -9.02
C THR A 31 14.87 7.17 -9.33
N SER A 32 14.94 8.34 -9.98
CA SER A 32 13.73 9.06 -10.41
C SER A 32 12.78 8.19 -11.25
N LYS A 33 13.33 7.35 -12.13
CA LYS A 33 12.55 6.43 -12.95
C LYS A 33 11.76 5.38 -12.15
N ASP A 34 12.25 5.01 -10.96
CA ASP A 34 11.56 4.03 -10.13
C ASP A 34 10.31 4.61 -9.45
N ILE A 35 10.29 5.94 -9.25
CA ILE A 35 9.20 6.64 -8.56
C ILE A 35 8.16 7.25 -9.50
N GLU A 36 8.44 7.29 -10.80
CA GLU A 36 7.48 7.69 -11.83
C GLU A 36 6.22 6.81 -11.78
N ILE A 37 5.05 7.44 -11.86
CA ILE A 37 3.77 6.74 -11.92
C ILE A 37 3.44 6.42 -13.37
N ASN A 38 3.44 5.13 -13.69
CA ASN A 38 2.85 4.66 -14.95
C ASN A 38 1.33 4.54 -14.80
N LEU A 39 0.63 5.61 -15.20
CA LEU A 39 -0.82 5.73 -15.15
C LEU A 39 -1.55 4.65 -15.98
N ASP A 40 -0.96 4.16 -17.06
CA ASP A 40 -1.55 3.11 -17.91
C ASP A 40 -1.59 1.74 -17.23
N SER A 41 -0.67 1.52 -16.27
CA SER A 41 -0.55 0.26 -15.54
C SER A 41 -1.30 0.23 -14.21
N ALA A 42 -1.94 1.34 -13.81
CA ALA A 42 -2.54 1.54 -12.48
C ALA A 42 -1.56 1.30 -11.30
N LYS A 43 -0.24 1.25 -11.56
CA LYS A 43 0.78 1.09 -10.53
C LYS A 43 1.27 2.46 -10.09
N MET A 44 0.81 2.86 -8.91
CA MET A 44 1.28 4.06 -8.24
C MET A 44 2.66 3.77 -7.62
N GLY A 45 3.73 4.21 -8.29
CA GLY A 45 5.12 4.14 -7.83
C GLY A 45 5.71 2.74 -7.59
N LEU A 46 6.89 2.72 -7.00
CA LEU A 46 7.64 1.52 -6.63
C LEU A 46 7.05 0.87 -5.38
N SER A 47 6.66 -0.40 -5.47
CA SER A 47 6.37 -1.21 -4.28
C SER A 47 7.65 -1.73 -3.66
N ILE A 48 7.87 -1.43 -2.39
CA ILE A 48 9.06 -1.88 -1.64
C ILE A 48 8.77 -3.06 -0.71
N SER A 49 7.61 -3.71 -0.88
CA SER A 49 7.12 -4.75 0.04
C SER A 49 8.03 -5.99 0.10
N ASN A 50 8.93 -6.20 -0.87
CA ASN A 50 9.76 -7.41 -0.96
C ASN A 50 11.18 -7.26 -0.36
N PHE A 51 11.56 -6.06 0.08
CA PHE A 51 12.96 -5.74 0.37
C PHE A 51 13.27 -5.64 1.85
N TRP A 52 12.30 -5.85 2.74
CA TRP A 52 12.50 -5.60 4.15
C TRP A 52 13.37 -6.65 4.84
N LYS A 53 14.24 -6.16 5.73
CA LYS A 53 14.74 -6.90 6.87
C LYS A 53 13.68 -6.86 7.97
N TYR A 54 13.50 -7.98 8.67
CA TYR A 54 12.47 -8.13 9.68
C TYR A 54 13.04 -8.70 10.98
N LYS A 55 12.50 -8.21 12.10
CA LYS A 55 12.75 -8.76 13.43
C LYS A 55 11.47 -8.72 14.25
N SER A 56 11.11 -9.86 14.83
CA SER A 56 10.00 -9.97 15.77
C SER A 56 10.34 -9.36 17.12
N GLY A 57 9.33 -8.85 17.82
CA GLY A 57 9.46 -8.15 19.10
C GLY A 57 9.47 -6.64 18.95
N ASP A 58 9.79 -5.94 20.03
CA ASP A 58 9.61 -4.49 20.09
C ASP A 58 10.70 -3.79 20.90
N SER A 59 11.65 -3.16 20.21
CA SER A 59 12.69 -2.34 20.84
C SER A 59 12.96 -1.08 20.04
N PHE A 60 12.79 0.08 20.69
CA PHE A 60 12.99 1.39 20.07
C PHE A 60 14.40 1.59 19.50
N GLY A 61 15.42 0.95 20.08
CA GLY A 61 16.80 1.04 19.59
C GLY A 61 16.97 0.50 18.15
N TRP A 62 16.02 -0.29 17.65
CA TRP A 62 16.06 -0.83 16.29
C TRP A 62 15.76 0.21 15.21
N ALA A 63 15.26 1.39 15.57
CA ALA A 63 15.15 2.53 14.65
C ALA A 63 16.52 3.11 14.26
N SER A 64 17.55 2.94 15.12
CA SER A 64 18.84 3.61 14.95
C SER A 64 19.59 3.14 13.68
N PRO A 65 20.15 4.07 12.89
CA PRO A 65 20.98 3.73 11.74
C PRO A 65 22.27 3.00 12.11
N GLU A 66 22.76 3.20 13.34
CA GLU A 66 23.99 2.61 13.87
C GLU A 66 23.81 1.17 14.35
N TYR A 67 22.57 0.72 14.55
CA TYR A 67 22.30 -0.64 15.02
C TYR A 67 22.70 -1.67 13.95
N VAL A 68 23.71 -2.49 14.24
CA VAL A 68 24.17 -3.62 13.41
C VAL A 68 23.10 -4.71 13.41
N HIS A 69 22.66 -5.11 12.21
CA HIS A 69 21.44 -5.91 11.99
C HIS A 69 21.70 -7.15 11.13
N GLU A 70 22.89 -7.75 11.25
CA GLU A 70 23.26 -8.96 10.51
C GLU A 70 22.31 -10.13 10.80
N ASP A 71 21.75 -10.19 12.02
CA ASP A 71 20.85 -11.26 12.47
C ASP A 71 19.38 -11.07 12.06
N TRP A 72 19.04 -10.05 11.27
CA TRP A 72 17.66 -9.83 10.86
C TRP A 72 17.27 -10.74 9.69
N ASP A 73 16.14 -11.42 9.88
CA ASP A 73 15.50 -12.22 8.86
C ASP A 73 14.98 -11.35 7.70
N THR A 74 14.49 -12.01 6.66
CA THR A 74 13.81 -11.32 5.56
C THR A 74 12.35 -11.71 5.54
N LEU A 75 11.47 -10.72 5.52
CA LEU A 75 10.02 -10.92 5.45
C LEU A 75 9.44 -9.89 4.49
N ARG A 76 8.59 -10.34 3.56
CA ARG A 76 7.83 -9.41 2.72
C ARG A 76 6.87 -8.67 3.62
N SER A 77 6.74 -7.35 3.56
CA SER A 77 5.87 -6.62 4.49
C SER A 77 4.39 -6.93 4.29
N ASN A 78 3.97 -7.35 3.09
CA ASN A 78 2.61 -7.78 2.77
C ASN A 78 2.51 -9.31 2.67
N PHE A 79 3.08 -10.01 3.66
CA PHE A 79 3.08 -11.47 3.71
C PHE A 79 1.69 -12.03 3.96
N ASN A 80 1.43 -13.23 3.40
CA ASN A 80 0.30 -14.05 3.81
C ASN A 80 0.75 -14.89 5.01
N ILE A 81 -0.02 -14.88 6.12
CA ILE A 81 0.33 -15.62 7.33
C ILE A 81 0.49 -17.13 7.07
N ASP A 82 -0.32 -17.70 6.17
CA ASP A 82 -0.27 -19.13 5.84
C ASP A 82 0.96 -19.50 5.02
N SER A 83 1.66 -18.50 4.46
CA SER A 83 2.84 -18.67 3.61
C SER A 83 4.17 -18.52 4.34
N ILE A 84 4.15 -18.20 5.64
CA ILE A 84 5.36 -18.01 6.45
C ILE A 84 5.46 -19.08 7.53
N PRO A 85 6.66 -19.40 8.04
CA PRO A 85 6.80 -20.34 9.15
C PRO A 85 5.99 -19.90 10.37
N GLN A 86 5.48 -20.89 11.11
CA GLN A 86 4.73 -20.63 12.34
C GLN A 86 5.60 -19.83 13.32
N ASN A 87 4.97 -18.90 14.03
CA ASN A 87 5.62 -18.00 15.00
C ASN A 87 6.62 -16.99 14.40
N THR A 88 6.77 -16.90 13.07
CA THR A 88 7.56 -15.82 12.46
C THR A 88 6.95 -14.44 12.78
N TRP A 89 5.63 -14.31 12.70
CA TRP A 89 4.92 -13.09 13.07
C TRP A 89 4.08 -13.30 14.34
N THR A 90 4.36 -12.51 15.38
CA THR A 90 3.69 -12.62 16.70
C THR A 90 2.80 -11.41 17.01
N GLY A 91 2.44 -10.62 16.00
CA GLY A 91 1.56 -9.46 16.15
C GLY A 91 2.28 -8.11 16.30
N ILE A 92 3.58 -8.09 16.59
CA ILE A 92 4.40 -6.87 16.60
C ILE A 92 5.80 -7.17 16.07
N GLY A 93 6.38 -6.23 15.34
CA GLY A 93 7.72 -6.37 14.82
C GLY A 93 8.24 -5.12 14.13
N TRP A 94 9.50 -5.19 13.77
CA TRP A 94 10.19 -4.10 13.10
C TRP A 94 10.64 -4.51 11.71
N PHE A 95 10.53 -3.56 10.79
CA PHE A 95 10.96 -3.70 9.41
C PHE A 95 12.00 -2.63 9.11
N ARG A 96 13.11 -3.00 8.47
CA ARG A 96 14.18 -2.10 8.09
C ARG A 96 14.53 -2.23 6.63
N LEU A 97 14.76 -1.09 5.98
CA LEU A 97 15.19 -1.01 4.60
C LEU A 97 16.14 0.17 4.42
N ARG A 98 17.33 -0.10 3.91
CA ARG A 98 18.25 0.93 3.47
C ARG A 98 17.95 1.31 2.03
N ILE A 99 17.78 2.60 1.77
CA ILE A 99 17.63 3.14 0.44
C ILE A 99 18.92 3.87 0.07
N LEU A 100 19.48 3.54 -1.08
CA LEU A 100 20.54 4.30 -1.74
C LEU A 100 19.87 5.26 -2.71
N VAL A 101 20.05 6.55 -2.50
CA VAL A 101 19.34 7.60 -3.23
C VAL A 101 20.23 8.14 -4.34
N ASP A 102 19.73 8.11 -5.58
CA ASP A 102 20.40 8.72 -6.72
C ASP A 102 20.50 10.24 -6.57
N SER A 103 21.49 10.88 -7.21
CA SER A 103 21.67 12.34 -7.13
C SER A 103 20.44 13.14 -7.56
N SER A 104 19.63 12.60 -8.46
CA SER A 104 18.36 13.20 -8.89
C SER A 104 17.30 13.31 -7.79
N LEU A 105 17.42 12.53 -6.72
CA LEU A 105 16.44 12.46 -5.62
C LEU A 105 16.96 13.08 -4.31
N LYS A 106 18.19 13.60 -4.31
CA LYS A 106 18.75 14.31 -3.16
C LYS A 106 18.06 15.67 -2.98
N ASN A 107 17.83 16.06 -1.73
CA ASN A 107 17.06 17.25 -1.35
C ASN A 107 15.64 17.28 -1.95
N GLN A 108 15.10 16.14 -2.38
CA GLN A 108 13.73 16.03 -2.87
C GLN A 108 12.80 15.51 -1.77
N THR A 109 11.52 15.88 -1.90
CA THR A 109 10.45 15.28 -1.10
C THR A 109 9.73 14.26 -1.98
N ILE A 110 9.63 13.02 -1.52
CA ILE A 110 8.94 11.95 -2.24
C ILE A 110 7.72 11.48 -1.46
N ALA A 111 6.73 10.94 -2.16
CA ALA A 111 5.52 10.42 -1.55
C ALA A 111 5.73 9.01 -1.01
N PHE A 112 5.35 8.80 0.25
CA PHE A 112 5.10 7.48 0.81
C PHE A 112 3.60 7.22 0.84
N LEU A 113 3.21 6.06 0.32
CA LEU A 113 1.81 5.61 0.28
C LEU A 113 1.70 4.30 1.04
N LEU A 114 1.12 4.37 2.23
CA LEU A 114 0.99 3.23 3.14
C LEU A 114 -0.44 2.68 3.14
N LEU A 115 -0.56 1.36 3.03
CA LEU A 115 -1.78 0.60 3.27
C LEU A 115 -1.50 -0.44 4.37
N GLN A 116 -2.32 -0.48 5.41
CA GLN A 116 -2.20 -1.45 6.49
C GLN A 116 -3.53 -1.64 7.22
N ASN A 117 -3.69 -2.76 7.93
CA ASN A 117 -4.82 -2.98 8.83
C ASN A 117 -4.43 -2.89 10.32
N GLY A 118 -3.13 -2.71 10.61
CA GLY A 118 -2.59 -2.51 11.95
C GLY A 118 -2.30 -1.06 12.32
N ALA A 119 -1.27 -0.86 13.14
CA ALA A 119 -0.71 0.43 13.54
C ALA A 119 0.77 0.50 13.15
N SER A 120 1.27 1.71 12.87
CA SER A 120 2.68 1.89 12.50
C SER A 120 3.29 3.20 12.99
N GLU A 121 4.57 3.13 13.31
CA GLU A 121 5.46 4.28 13.50
C GLU A 121 6.58 4.17 12.47
N ILE A 122 6.77 5.22 11.68
CA ILE A 122 7.72 5.27 10.56
C ILE A 122 8.87 6.20 10.95
N TYR A 123 10.08 5.69 10.82
CA TYR A 123 11.31 6.38 11.17
C TYR A 123 12.20 6.52 9.92
N LEU A 124 12.80 7.69 9.77
CA LEU A 124 13.84 7.98 8.78
C LEU A 124 15.13 8.33 9.51
N ASP A 125 16.20 7.58 9.26
CA ASP A 125 17.50 7.75 9.92
C ASP A 125 17.41 7.79 11.45
N GLY A 126 16.48 7.01 12.02
CA GLY A 126 16.22 6.95 13.46
C GLY A 126 15.27 8.02 14.00
N GLN A 127 14.87 9.01 13.21
CA GLN A 127 13.90 10.03 13.62
C GLN A 127 12.48 9.62 13.25
N LEU A 128 11.54 9.72 14.19
CA LEU A 128 10.13 9.46 13.94
C LEU A 128 9.54 10.53 13.02
N ILE A 129 9.08 10.14 11.82
CA ILE A 129 8.53 11.06 10.82
C ILE A 129 7.01 10.97 10.70
N LYS A 130 6.41 9.83 11.05
CA LYS A 130 4.96 9.64 10.95
C LYS A 130 4.46 8.56 11.90
N LYS A 131 3.25 8.73 12.41
CA LYS A 131 2.53 7.75 13.23
C LYS A 131 1.12 7.55 12.70
N PHE A 132 0.69 6.30 12.66
CA PHE A 132 -0.65 5.88 12.28
C PHE A 132 -1.18 4.92 13.33
N GLY A 133 -2.15 5.39 14.11
CA GLY A 133 -2.67 4.64 15.25
C GLY A 133 -1.69 4.62 16.43
N THR A 134 -1.83 3.63 17.32
CA THR A 134 -0.95 3.40 18.47
C THR A 134 -0.37 2.00 18.37
N VAL A 135 0.95 1.92 18.18
CA VAL A 135 1.69 0.67 18.08
C VAL A 135 1.89 0.07 19.47
N ALA A 136 1.28 -1.09 19.70
CA ALA A 136 1.37 -1.83 20.94
C ALA A 136 0.96 -3.29 20.73
N SER A 137 1.23 -4.14 21.72
CA SER A 137 0.72 -5.51 21.74
C SER A 137 -0.64 -5.60 22.44
N GLY A 138 -1.56 -6.40 21.88
CA GLY A 138 -2.88 -6.69 22.46
C GLY A 138 -3.80 -5.47 22.52
N ASP A 139 -4.57 -5.33 23.61
CA ASP A 139 -5.66 -4.36 23.74
C ASP A 139 -5.26 -2.88 23.72
N LYS A 140 -3.96 -2.59 23.85
CA LYS A 140 -3.44 -1.20 23.77
C LYS A 140 -3.23 -0.74 22.33
N GLU A 141 -3.30 -1.65 21.37
CA GLU A 141 -3.19 -1.34 19.95
C GLU A 141 -4.39 -0.51 19.48
N VAL A 142 -4.10 0.57 18.75
CA VAL A 142 -5.13 1.33 18.04
C VAL A 142 -4.77 1.30 16.57
N THR A 143 -5.50 0.55 15.76
CA THR A 143 -5.22 0.43 14.33
C THR A 143 -5.63 1.68 13.56
N TYR A 144 -4.93 1.96 12.47
CA TYR A 144 -5.27 3.06 11.58
C TYR A 144 -4.77 2.74 10.17
N ASN A 145 -5.71 2.67 9.22
CA ASN A 145 -5.39 2.46 7.80
C ASN A 145 -5.26 3.84 7.09
N PRO A 146 -4.06 4.22 6.61
CA PRO A 146 -3.85 5.49 5.91
C PRO A 146 -4.43 5.53 4.49
N ARG A 147 -5.00 4.41 4.01
CA ARG A 147 -5.66 4.28 2.71
C ARG A 147 -4.83 4.77 1.52
N LYS A 148 -3.50 4.62 1.60
CA LYS A 148 -2.54 5.08 0.60
C LYS A 148 -2.55 6.60 0.36
N ILE A 149 -3.09 7.41 1.27
CA ILE A 149 -2.97 8.87 1.18
C ILE A 149 -1.47 9.24 1.23
N PRO A 150 -0.91 9.89 0.20
CA PRO A 150 0.49 10.30 0.15
C PRO A 150 0.84 11.20 1.32
N PHE A 151 2.02 10.97 1.89
CA PHE A 151 2.68 11.96 2.73
C PHE A 151 4.12 12.12 2.27
N GLY A 152 4.59 13.36 2.29
CA GLY A 152 5.94 13.71 1.87
C GLY A 152 6.99 13.22 2.86
N VAL A 153 8.08 12.66 2.34
CA VAL A 153 9.29 12.30 3.07
C VAL A 153 10.46 12.98 2.38
N HIS A 154 11.18 13.82 3.11
CA HIS A 154 12.33 14.56 2.59
C HIS A 154 13.60 13.72 2.73
N PHE A 155 14.32 13.51 1.62
CA PHE A 155 15.67 12.97 1.62
C PHE A 155 16.67 14.11 1.54
N ASP A 156 17.62 14.12 2.47
CA ASP A 156 18.69 15.13 2.52
C ASP A 156 19.78 14.83 1.48
N GLU A 157 20.97 15.42 1.64
CA GLU A 157 22.08 15.26 0.69
C GLU A 157 22.82 13.91 0.79
N LYS A 158 22.49 13.07 1.78
CA LYS A 158 23.14 11.77 1.98
C LYS A 158 22.85 10.83 0.81
N ASP A 159 23.81 9.96 0.53
CA ASP A 159 23.64 8.89 -0.47
C ASP A 159 22.77 7.74 0.03
N SER A 160 22.56 7.64 1.35
CA SER A 160 21.84 6.54 1.96
C SER A 160 20.98 6.99 3.13
N HIS A 161 19.75 6.49 3.12
CA HIS A 161 18.81 6.62 4.22
C HIS A 161 18.37 5.26 4.73
N LEU A 162 18.09 5.18 6.03
CA LEU A 162 17.42 4.05 6.64
C LEU A 162 15.95 4.38 6.90
N ILE A 163 15.08 3.56 6.35
CA ILE A 163 13.68 3.51 6.77
C ILE A 163 13.53 2.38 7.78
N ALA A 164 12.97 2.69 8.95
CA ALA A 164 12.54 1.70 9.92
C ALA A 164 11.04 1.87 10.20
N ILE A 165 10.29 0.77 10.22
CA ILE A 165 8.86 0.76 10.52
C ILE A 165 8.65 -0.18 11.70
N ARG A 166 8.20 0.40 12.80
CA ARG A 166 7.66 -0.35 13.94
C ARG A 166 6.19 -0.59 13.65
N TYR A 167 5.80 -1.85 13.55
CA TYR A 167 4.47 -2.24 13.10
C TYR A 167 3.83 -3.21 14.10
N SER A 168 2.56 -3.00 14.40
CA SER A 168 1.76 -3.97 15.15
C SER A 168 0.44 -4.23 14.42
N ASN A 169 0.03 -5.49 14.47
CA ASN A 169 -1.31 -5.96 14.15
C ASN A 169 -1.54 -7.20 15.02
N SER A 170 -1.89 -6.97 16.28
CA SER A 170 -1.92 -8.01 17.31
C SER A 170 -3.15 -8.91 17.18
N ASN A 171 -4.29 -8.33 16.79
CA ASN A 171 -5.58 -9.01 16.74
C ASN A 171 -5.87 -9.62 15.35
N TYR A 172 -4.87 -9.73 14.48
CA TYR A 172 -5.05 -10.19 13.11
C TYR A 172 -5.72 -11.56 13.00
N LEU A 173 -5.43 -12.48 13.92
CA LEU A 173 -6.03 -13.83 13.93
C LEU A 173 -7.53 -13.80 14.19
N ASP A 174 -8.00 -12.88 15.04
CA ASP A 174 -9.42 -12.75 15.34
C ASP A 174 -10.17 -12.18 14.14
N TYR A 175 -9.59 -11.20 13.45
CA TYR A 175 -10.13 -10.67 12.19
C TYR A 175 -10.22 -11.75 11.09
N LEU A 176 -9.16 -12.55 10.90
CA LEU A 176 -9.15 -13.63 9.91
C LEU A 176 -10.27 -14.66 10.17
N LYS A 177 -10.48 -15.03 11.44
CA LYS A 177 -11.50 -16.01 11.84
C LYS A 177 -12.92 -15.48 11.71
N ILE A 178 -13.19 -14.26 12.20
CA ILE A 178 -14.55 -13.70 12.28
C ILE A 178 -15.12 -13.44 10.89
N PHE A 179 -14.30 -12.93 9.97
CA PHE A 179 -14.78 -12.48 8.67
C PHE A 179 -14.46 -13.44 7.52
N ASN A 180 -13.83 -14.58 7.81
CA ASN A 180 -13.36 -15.54 6.79
C ASN A 180 -12.49 -14.86 5.71
N LEU A 181 -11.77 -13.80 6.11
CA LEU A 181 -11.01 -12.89 5.25
C LEU A 181 -9.58 -13.42 5.03
N TYR A 182 -9.42 -14.63 4.51
CA TYR A 182 -8.09 -15.21 4.19
C TYR A 182 -7.23 -14.33 3.25
N ASN A 183 -7.81 -13.29 2.64
CA ASN A 183 -7.12 -12.33 1.79
C ASN A 183 -6.63 -11.07 2.51
N GLU A 184 -6.99 -10.84 3.77
CA GLU A 184 -6.44 -9.72 4.54
C GLU A 184 -5.07 -10.08 5.11
N LEU A 185 -4.05 -9.49 4.50
CA LEU A 185 -2.65 -9.72 4.85
C LEU A 185 -2.37 -8.95 6.16
N PRO A 186 -1.89 -9.61 7.22
CA PRO A 186 -1.68 -8.97 8.52
C PRO A 186 -0.62 -7.88 8.50
N GLY A 187 0.24 -7.87 7.48
CA GLY A 187 1.28 -6.87 7.30
C GLY A 187 0.81 -5.56 6.65
N PHE A 188 1.73 -4.90 5.95
CA PHE A 188 1.49 -3.60 5.31
C PHE A 188 2.12 -3.53 3.91
N SER A 189 1.62 -2.63 3.08
CA SER A 189 2.24 -2.27 1.80
C SER A 189 2.66 -0.82 1.82
N LEU A 190 3.95 -0.58 1.61
CA LEU A 190 4.51 0.75 1.38
C LEU A 190 4.94 0.87 -0.08
N ARG A 191 4.51 1.97 -0.70
CA ARG A 191 4.93 2.40 -2.03
C ARG A 191 5.62 3.76 -1.95
N ILE A 192 6.59 3.95 -2.82
CA ILE A 192 7.32 5.20 -3.00
C ILE A 192 6.99 5.73 -4.39
N ALA A 193 6.60 6.99 -4.47
CA ALA A 193 6.28 7.66 -5.74
C ALA A 193 6.77 9.12 -5.72
N GLU A 194 6.78 9.74 -6.89
CA GLU A 194 6.87 11.20 -7.00
C GLU A 194 5.63 11.82 -6.30
N LEU A 195 5.83 12.93 -5.56
CA LEU A 195 4.82 13.48 -4.67
C LEU A 195 3.66 14.13 -5.44
N ASP A 196 3.96 14.98 -6.41
CA ASP A 196 2.94 15.72 -7.17
C ASP A 196 2.10 14.77 -8.03
N GLU A 197 2.73 13.79 -8.65
CA GLU A 197 2.07 12.72 -9.40
C GLU A 197 1.19 11.85 -8.48
N ALA A 198 1.66 11.53 -7.27
CA ALA A 198 0.88 10.72 -6.32
C ALA A 198 -0.37 11.45 -5.84
N VAL A 199 -0.26 12.75 -5.56
CA VAL A 199 -1.41 13.60 -5.20
C VAL A 199 -2.37 13.73 -6.40
N THR A 200 -1.85 14.03 -7.59
CA THR A 200 -2.66 14.16 -8.81
C THR A 200 -3.37 12.85 -9.16
N ALA A 201 -2.73 11.70 -8.94
CA ALA A 201 -3.32 10.39 -9.20
C ALA A 201 -4.47 10.06 -8.23
N LEU A 202 -4.38 10.48 -6.96
CA LEU A 202 -5.51 10.39 -6.04
C LEU A 202 -6.68 11.27 -6.48
N ASP A 203 -6.42 12.56 -6.75
CA ASP A 203 -7.46 13.49 -7.18
C ASP A 203 -8.18 12.98 -8.43
N ARG A 204 -7.42 12.46 -9.41
CA ARG A 204 -7.98 11.87 -10.62
C ARG A 204 -8.84 10.64 -10.32
N SER A 205 -8.38 9.76 -9.44
CA SER A 205 -9.14 8.57 -9.03
C SER A 205 -10.47 8.96 -8.38
N ASP A 206 -10.45 9.96 -7.51
CA ASP A 206 -11.65 10.44 -6.81
C ASP A 206 -12.62 11.15 -7.75
N VAL A 207 -12.11 11.95 -8.69
CA VAL A 207 -12.92 12.55 -9.76
C VAL A 207 -13.58 11.47 -10.63
N ILE A 208 -12.84 10.45 -11.07
CA ILE A 208 -13.39 9.35 -11.88
C ILE A 208 -14.46 8.58 -11.09
N ASN A 209 -14.19 8.23 -9.83
CA ASN A 209 -15.16 7.56 -8.97
C ASN A 209 -16.43 8.39 -8.79
N THR A 210 -16.28 9.69 -8.57
CA THR A 210 -17.40 10.64 -8.45
C THR A 210 -18.22 10.70 -9.74
N ILE A 211 -17.57 10.80 -10.91
CA ILE A 211 -18.26 10.80 -12.20
C ILE A 211 -19.05 9.50 -12.41
N VAL A 212 -18.44 8.35 -12.10
CA VAL A 212 -19.11 7.04 -12.22
C VAL A 212 -20.32 6.96 -11.28
N GLN A 213 -20.18 7.40 -10.03
CA GLN A 213 -21.25 7.38 -9.03
C GLN A 213 -22.41 8.32 -9.40
N ILE A 214 -22.11 9.55 -9.84
CA ILE A 214 -23.12 10.50 -10.30
C ILE A 214 -23.83 9.97 -11.55
N SER A 215 -23.08 9.40 -12.51
CA SER A 215 -23.66 8.83 -13.73
C SER A 215 -24.60 7.67 -13.42
N LEU A 216 -24.19 6.75 -12.53
CA LEU A 216 -25.02 5.64 -12.08
C LEU A 216 -26.27 6.14 -11.33
N SER A 217 -26.10 7.14 -10.46
CA SER A 217 -27.20 7.76 -9.72
C SER A 217 -28.22 8.40 -10.66
N GLY A 218 -27.77 9.05 -11.74
CA GLY A 218 -28.61 9.62 -12.78
C GLY A 218 -29.42 8.58 -13.55
N VAL A 219 -28.82 7.43 -13.88
CA VAL A 219 -29.53 6.31 -14.54
C VAL A 219 -30.63 5.76 -13.63
N ILE A 220 -30.33 5.52 -12.35
CA ILE A 220 -31.31 4.99 -11.39
C ILE A 220 -32.42 6.00 -11.12
N PHE A 221 -32.08 7.29 -11.03
CA PHE A 221 -33.05 8.36 -10.89
C PHE A 221 -34.01 8.43 -12.10
N ALA A 222 -33.48 8.32 -13.32
CA ALA A 222 -34.29 8.30 -14.54
C ALA A 222 -35.23 7.08 -14.58
N LEU A 223 -34.77 5.90 -14.15
CA LEU A 223 -35.62 4.72 -14.00
C LEU A 223 -36.74 4.95 -12.99
N GLY A 224 -36.43 5.57 -11.83
CA GLY A 224 -37.43 5.98 -10.85
C GLY A 224 -38.48 6.92 -11.44
N LEU A 225 -38.05 7.90 -12.24
CA LEU A 225 -38.94 8.84 -12.92
C LEU A 225 -39.85 8.15 -13.95
N ILE A 226 -39.31 7.21 -14.74
CA ILE A 226 -40.10 6.42 -15.70
C ILE A 226 -41.19 5.63 -14.97
N HIS A 227 -40.85 4.94 -13.89
CA HIS A 227 -41.84 4.19 -13.10
C HIS A 227 -42.88 5.10 -12.46
N LEU A 228 -42.49 6.29 -11.99
CA LEU A 228 -43.43 7.28 -11.46
C LEU A 228 -44.41 7.78 -12.55
N LEU A 229 -43.90 8.05 -13.76
CA LEU A 229 -44.72 8.46 -14.90
C LEU A 229 -45.71 7.35 -15.31
N ILE A 230 -45.26 6.09 -15.39
CA ILE A 230 -46.13 4.95 -15.68
C ILE A 230 -47.24 4.84 -14.64
N TYR A 231 -46.91 4.99 -13.35
CA TYR A 231 -47.91 4.99 -12.28
C TYR A 231 -48.90 6.15 -12.41
N SER A 232 -48.45 7.33 -12.82
CA SER A 232 -49.32 8.50 -13.04
C SER A 232 -50.36 8.27 -14.15
N PHE A 233 -50.05 7.47 -15.17
CA PHE A 233 -51.01 7.10 -16.22
C PHE A 233 -51.82 5.84 -15.89
N HIS A 234 -51.25 4.93 -15.07
CA HIS A 234 -51.81 3.62 -14.75
C HIS A 234 -51.87 3.37 -13.24
N HIS A 235 -52.62 4.19 -12.50
CA HIS A 235 -52.71 4.14 -11.03
C HIS A 235 -53.13 2.79 -10.42
N LYS A 236 -53.68 1.86 -11.22
CA LYS A 236 -54.06 0.51 -10.77
C LYS A 236 -52.85 -0.38 -10.47
N ASP A 237 -51.70 -0.13 -11.12
CA ASP A 237 -50.49 -0.89 -10.88
C ASP A 237 -49.60 -0.21 -9.84
N LYS A 238 -49.87 -0.50 -8.56
CA LYS A 238 -49.12 0.04 -7.43
C LYS A 238 -47.64 -0.40 -7.44
N ALA A 239 -47.25 -1.42 -8.19
CA ALA A 239 -45.85 -1.85 -8.22
C ALA A 239 -44.94 -0.73 -8.73
N ASN A 240 -45.36 -0.01 -9.77
CA ASN A 240 -44.60 1.11 -10.34
C ASN A 240 -44.34 2.23 -9.33
N PHE A 241 -45.30 2.52 -8.44
CA PHE A 241 -45.08 3.48 -7.37
C PHE A 241 -43.98 3.02 -6.39
N HIS A 242 -44.04 1.78 -5.91
CA HIS A 242 -43.03 1.25 -4.99
C HIS A 242 -41.64 1.19 -5.64
N TYR A 243 -41.55 0.82 -6.93
CA TYR A 243 -40.29 0.86 -7.68
C TYR A 243 -39.73 2.27 -7.77
N SER A 244 -40.57 3.28 -8.06
CA SER A 244 -40.11 4.67 -8.10
C SER A 244 -39.57 5.15 -6.75
N LEU A 245 -40.25 4.82 -5.65
CA LEU A 245 -39.83 5.17 -4.30
C LEU A 245 -38.50 4.50 -3.92
N PHE A 246 -38.37 3.21 -4.23
CA PHE A 246 -37.13 2.47 -4.03
C PHE A 246 -35.97 3.07 -4.84
N ALA A 247 -36.19 3.36 -6.12
CA ALA A 247 -35.16 3.96 -6.98
C ALA A 247 -34.69 5.31 -6.44
N PHE A 248 -35.62 6.19 -5.99
CA PHE A 248 -35.24 7.47 -5.40
C PHE A 248 -34.49 7.34 -4.08
N ALA A 249 -34.92 6.43 -3.20
CA ALA A 249 -34.20 6.15 -1.95
C ALA A 249 -32.77 5.64 -2.24
N PHE A 250 -32.62 4.79 -3.25
CA PHE A 250 -31.33 4.26 -3.65
C PHE A 250 -30.43 5.34 -4.29
N THR A 251 -30.97 6.21 -5.13
CA THR A 251 -30.24 7.39 -5.65
C THR A 251 -29.75 8.28 -4.51
N LEU A 252 -30.61 8.57 -3.51
CA LEU A 252 -30.22 9.41 -2.38
C LEU A 252 -29.05 8.79 -1.60
N MET A 253 -29.13 7.49 -1.31
CA MET A 253 -28.07 6.75 -0.63
C MET A 253 -26.73 6.81 -1.41
N LEU A 254 -26.77 6.65 -2.74
CA LEU A 254 -25.56 6.73 -3.58
C LEU A 254 -24.94 8.13 -3.58
N VAL A 255 -25.79 9.17 -3.67
CA VAL A 255 -25.34 10.56 -3.68
C VAL A 255 -24.74 10.95 -2.33
N GLU A 256 -25.36 10.57 -1.21
CA GLU A 256 -24.82 10.79 0.13
C GLU A 256 -23.45 10.10 0.31
N GLY A 257 -23.32 8.86 -0.14
CA GLY A 257 -22.05 8.14 -0.11
C GLY A 257 -20.95 8.75 -0.99
N THR A 258 -21.29 9.64 -1.91
CA THR A 258 -20.34 10.37 -2.76
C THR A 258 -19.79 11.61 -2.03
N PHE A 259 -20.63 12.32 -1.24
CA PHE A 259 -20.24 13.55 -0.55
C PHE A 259 -19.63 13.35 0.84
N ASN A 260 -19.78 12.16 1.44
CA ASN A 260 -19.26 11.84 2.78
C ASN A 260 -17.90 11.09 2.76
N ARG A 261 -17.15 11.13 1.65
CA ARG A 261 -15.80 10.55 1.52
C ARG A 261 -14.71 11.59 1.72
#